data_AF-A0A4Z0F7Z3-F1
#
_entry.id   AF-A0A4Z0F7Z3-F1
#
_cell.length_a   1.000
_cell.length_b   1.000
_cell.length_c   1.000
_cell.angle_alpha   90.00
_cell.angle_beta   90.00
_cell.angle_gamma   90.00
#
_symmetry.space_group_name_H-M   'P 1'
#
loop_
_entity.id
_entity.type
_entity.pdbx_description
1 polymer ?
#
loop_
_entity_poly.entity_id
_entity_poly.type
_entity_poly.pdbx_seq_one_letter_code
_entity_poly.pdbx_strand_id
1 'polypeptide(L)'
;MDEDYEYGGVAIQDPSQGYNVKIWTARISQGGKYILIGAPGVAETVWYTSEYGYLTEVSLAFDQNMRPVIAFVELNQCKFQWYDTSIEQQVVTTLVAGTANPRASMDEKRPYFGTTNDVILSYLRDRNLYVRVGRDRYEVEYLIQEDIPEGYYLHKTGRNTGLRFQWEFRKPWDSGTALDYYLANAADPGTDVTPPEQDPSIEIPGLDS
;
A
#
# COMPACT_ATOMS: atom_id res chain seq x y z
N MET A 1 8.63 2.44 0.16
CA MET A 1 8.57 1.50 1.29
C MET A 1 8.89 0.13 0.76
N ASP A 2 9.96 -0.48 1.24
CA ASP A 2 10.50 -1.75 0.73
C ASP A 2 9.79 -2.99 1.31
N GLU A 3 8.90 -2.80 2.27
CA GLU A 3 8.03 -3.83 2.82
C GLU A 3 6.62 -3.29 3.12
N ASP A 4 5.63 -4.19 3.13
CA ASP A 4 4.26 -3.92 3.53
C ASP A 4 3.65 -5.14 4.25
N TYR A 5 2.63 -4.89 5.07
CA TYR A 5 1.99 -5.88 5.91
C TYR A 5 0.48 -5.85 5.71
N GLU A 6 -0.12 -7.03 5.56
CA GLU A 6 -1.55 -7.13 5.31
C GLU A 6 -2.15 -8.32 6.07
N TYR A 7 -3.32 -8.12 6.66
CA TYR A 7 -4.10 -9.23 7.20
C TYR A 7 -4.64 -10.09 6.05
N GLY A 8 -4.37 -11.38 6.13
CA GLY A 8 -4.86 -12.38 5.19
C GLY A 8 -5.30 -13.68 5.88
N GLY A 9 -5.69 -14.64 5.06
CA GLY A 9 -6.12 -15.98 5.43
C GLY A 9 -4.98 -16.91 5.82
N VAL A 10 -5.31 -18.20 5.92
CA VAL A 10 -4.43 -19.22 6.50
C VAL A 10 -3.25 -19.59 5.60
N ALA A 11 -3.47 -19.58 4.28
CA ALA A 11 -2.46 -19.83 3.24
C ALA A 11 -2.80 -19.04 1.96
N ILE A 12 -1.84 -18.95 1.03
CA ILE A 12 -2.08 -18.44 -0.32
C ILE A 12 -3.11 -19.35 -1.00
N GLN A 13 -4.08 -18.76 -1.69
CA GLN A 13 -5.18 -19.48 -2.33
C GLN A 13 -6.14 -20.21 -1.37
N ASP A 14 -6.10 -19.90 -0.07
CA ASP A 14 -6.96 -20.52 0.94
C ASP A 14 -7.69 -19.48 1.80
N PRO A 15 -8.91 -19.06 1.40
CA PRO A 15 -9.76 -18.17 2.17
C PRO A 15 -10.61 -18.90 3.24
N SER A 16 -10.40 -20.19 3.50
CA SER A 16 -11.32 -21.04 4.30
C SER A 16 -11.54 -20.58 5.75
N GLN A 17 -10.63 -19.76 6.28
CA GLN A 17 -10.69 -19.21 7.64
C GLN A 17 -10.95 -17.70 7.66
N GLY A 18 -11.36 -17.13 6.52
CA GLY A 18 -11.50 -15.69 6.33
C GLY A 18 -10.16 -14.98 6.13
N TYR A 19 -10.16 -13.65 6.24
CA TYR A 19 -9.03 -12.79 5.85
C TYR A 19 -8.29 -12.12 7.02
N ASN A 20 -8.66 -12.43 8.27
CA ASN A 20 -8.03 -11.87 9.48
C ASN A 20 -7.35 -12.95 10.32
N VAL A 21 -6.57 -13.82 9.69
CA VAL A 21 -5.97 -15.01 10.32
C VAL A 21 -4.49 -14.80 10.62
N LYS A 22 -3.74 -14.27 9.63
CA LYS A 22 -2.30 -14.04 9.74
C LYS A 22 -1.96 -12.65 9.23
N ILE A 23 -0.90 -12.06 9.78
CA ILE A 23 -0.23 -10.92 9.17
C ILE A 23 0.74 -11.51 8.13
N TRP A 24 0.49 -11.18 6.88
CA TRP A 24 1.37 -11.49 5.75
C TRP A 24 2.29 -10.32 5.49
N THR A 25 3.48 -10.61 4.99
CA THR A 25 4.49 -9.62 4.63
C THR A 25 4.81 -9.76 3.15
N ALA A 26 4.80 -8.65 2.42
CA ALA A 26 5.51 -8.53 1.16
C ALA A 26 6.77 -7.70 1.39
N ARG A 27 7.92 -8.16 0.90
CA ARG A 27 9.16 -7.39 1.00
C ARG A 27 10.02 -7.51 -0.25
N ILE A 28 10.69 -6.42 -0.59
CA ILE A 28 11.69 -6.38 -1.64
C ILE A 28 12.96 -7.04 -1.12
N SER A 29 13.62 -7.84 -1.97
CA SER A 29 14.86 -8.53 -1.61
C SER A 29 15.88 -8.53 -2.73
N GLN A 30 17.10 -8.94 -2.41
CA GLN A 30 18.23 -9.00 -3.33
C GLN A 30 18.44 -7.69 -4.10
N GLY A 31 18.49 -6.57 -3.37
CA GLY A 31 18.80 -5.25 -3.93
C GLY A 31 17.76 -4.72 -4.92
N GLY A 32 16.52 -5.21 -4.88
CA GLY A 32 15.46 -4.78 -5.80
C GLY A 32 15.07 -5.82 -6.85
N LYS A 33 15.57 -7.06 -6.76
CA LYS A 33 15.30 -8.10 -7.77
C LYS A 33 13.99 -8.86 -7.54
N TYR A 34 13.63 -9.15 -6.30
CA TYR A 34 12.45 -9.98 -6.00
C TYR A 34 11.50 -9.29 -5.04
N ILE A 35 10.20 -9.53 -5.22
CA ILE A 35 9.20 -9.38 -4.17
C ILE A 35 8.94 -10.75 -3.57
N LEU A 36 9.20 -10.90 -2.28
CA LEU A 36 8.94 -12.10 -1.51
C LEU A 36 7.65 -11.93 -0.70
N ILE A 37 6.84 -12.98 -0.61
CA ILE A 37 5.65 -13.02 0.23
C ILE A 37 5.74 -14.20 1.20
N GLY A 38 5.46 -13.95 2.47
CA GLY A 38 5.39 -14.97 3.51
C GLY A 38 4.53 -14.54 4.70
N ALA A 39 4.37 -15.43 5.68
CA ALA A 39 3.64 -15.19 6.92
C ALA A 39 4.15 -16.13 8.02
N PRO A 40 3.82 -15.90 9.31
CA PRO A 40 4.16 -16.85 10.37
C PRO A 40 3.69 -18.28 10.05
N GLY A 41 4.64 -19.22 10.02
CA GLY A 41 4.40 -20.62 9.66
C GLY A 41 4.16 -20.90 8.16
N VAL A 42 4.37 -19.91 7.29
CA VAL A 42 4.34 -20.04 5.82
C VAL A 42 5.68 -19.55 5.27
N ALA A 43 6.42 -20.43 4.60
CA ALA A 43 7.71 -20.07 4.01
C ALA A 43 7.55 -18.95 2.98
N GLU A 44 8.55 -18.08 2.89
CA GLU A 44 8.56 -17.04 1.87
C GLU A 44 8.68 -17.65 0.46
N THR A 45 7.98 -17.05 -0.48
CA THR A 45 8.01 -17.42 -1.89
C THR A 45 8.31 -16.18 -2.74
N VAL A 46 9.06 -16.37 -3.84
CA VAL A 46 9.22 -15.31 -4.84
C VAL A 46 7.89 -15.17 -5.58
N TRP A 47 7.24 -14.02 -5.40
CA TRP A 47 5.97 -13.73 -6.07
C TRP A 47 6.15 -12.94 -7.35
N TYR A 48 7.11 -12.00 -7.35
CA TYR A 48 7.46 -11.21 -8.53
C TYR A 48 8.97 -11.16 -8.70
N THR A 49 9.42 -11.29 -9.96
CA THR A 49 10.81 -11.09 -10.37
C THR A 49 10.88 -9.86 -11.24
N SER A 50 11.63 -8.85 -10.77
CA SER A 50 11.87 -7.62 -11.51
C SER A 50 12.63 -7.90 -12.80
N GLU A 51 12.19 -7.31 -13.90
CA GLU A 51 12.88 -7.34 -15.19
C GLU A 51 14.16 -6.50 -15.13
N TYR A 52 14.11 -5.37 -14.42
CA TYR A 52 15.20 -4.39 -14.34
C TYR A 52 16.11 -4.56 -13.11
N GLY A 53 15.69 -5.36 -12.13
CA GLY A 53 16.37 -5.49 -10.83
C GLY A 53 16.32 -4.24 -9.95
N TYR A 54 15.32 -3.37 -10.15
CA TYR A 54 15.24 -2.08 -9.46
C TYR A 54 13.82 -1.80 -8.93
N LEU A 55 13.41 -2.59 -7.94
CA LEU A 55 12.20 -2.36 -7.14
C LEU A 55 12.48 -1.40 -5.98
N THR A 56 11.60 -0.42 -5.76
CA THR A 56 11.77 0.61 -4.71
C THR A 56 10.58 0.74 -3.77
N GLU A 57 9.40 0.28 -4.19
CA GLU A 57 8.20 0.25 -3.34
C GLU A 57 7.40 -1.02 -3.56
N VAL A 58 6.74 -1.50 -2.50
CA VAL A 58 5.76 -2.59 -2.55
C VAL A 58 4.59 -2.28 -1.60
N SER A 59 3.39 -2.75 -1.97
CA SER A 59 2.21 -2.78 -1.12
C SER A 59 1.40 -4.05 -1.41
N LEU A 60 0.91 -4.69 -0.35
CA LEU A 60 0.28 -6.02 -0.39
C LEU A 60 -1.21 -5.94 -0.08
N ALA A 61 -1.99 -6.60 -0.93
CA ALA A 61 -3.38 -6.97 -0.67
C ALA A 61 -3.61 -8.44 -1.03
N PHE A 62 -4.80 -8.95 -0.72
CA PHE A 62 -5.26 -10.26 -1.19
C PHE A 62 -6.63 -10.13 -1.85
N ASP A 63 -6.87 -10.86 -2.94
CA ASP A 63 -8.20 -11.01 -3.52
C ASP A 63 -9.09 -11.95 -2.66
N GLN A 64 -10.34 -12.13 -3.06
CA GLN A 64 -11.31 -12.99 -2.37
C GLN A 64 -10.92 -14.47 -2.33
N ASN A 65 -10.00 -14.88 -3.19
CA ASN A 65 -9.48 -16.23 -3.21
C ASN A 65 -8.17 -16.33 -2.45
N MET A 66 -7.78 -15.33 -1.65
CA MET A 66 -6.47 -15.28 -0.98
C MET A 66 -5.29 -15.32 -1.94
N ARG A 67 -5.45 -14.80 -3.17
CA ARG A 67 -4.33 -14.57 -4.09
C ARG A 67 -3.70 -13.22 -3.78
N PRO A 68 -2.37 -13.14 -3.63
CA PRO A 68 -1.68 -11.88 -3.52
C PRO A 68 -1.98 -10.94 -4.69
N VAL A 69 -2.23 -9.68 -4.35
CA VAL A 69 -2.38 -8.55 -5.24
C VAL A 69 -1.35 -7.51 -4.80
N ILE A 70 -0.48 -7.08 -5.73
CA ILE A 70 0.71 -6.29 -5.36
C ILE A 70 0.76 -5.00 -6.16
N ALA A 71 0.76 -3.87 -5.45
CA ALA A 71 1.18 -2.58 -5.99
C ALA A 71 2.69 -2.41 -5.77
N PHE A 72 3.44 -1.97 -6.78
CA PHE A 72 4.88 -1.81 -6.63
C PHE A 72 5.44 -0.75 -7.58
N VAL A 73 6.68 -0.32 -7.31
CA VAL A 73 7.43 0.59 -8.18
C VAL A 73 8.68 -0.10 -8.68
N GLU A 74 8.85 -0.14 -10.00
CA GLU A 74 10.02 -0.69 -10.68
C GLU A 74 10.55 0.34 -11.67
N LEU A 75 11.84 0.70 -11.59
CA LEU A 75 12.46 1.70 -12.46
C LEU A 75 11.65 3.03 -12.53
N ASN A 76 11.21 3.52 -11.36
CA ASN A 76 10.35 4.71 -11.22
C ASN A 76 8.97 4.63 -11.91
N GLN A 77 8.55 3.45 -12.34
CA GLN A 77 7.25 3.20 -12.92
C GLN A 77 6.38 2.44 -11.92
N CYS A 78 5.22 3.01 -11.57
CA CYS A 78 4.23 2.29 -10.76
C CYS A 78 3.58 1.18 -11.59
N LYS A 79 3.47 0.01 -10.97
CA LYS A 79 2.90 -1.21 -11.54
C LYS A 79 1.98 -1.87 -10.52
N PHE A 80 1.07 -2.69 -11.02
CA PHE A 80 0.09 -3.39 -10.22
C PHE A 80 -0.12 -4.81 -10.76
N GLN A 81 0.21 -5.82 -9.95
CA GLN A 81 0.02 -7.22 -10.28
C GLN A 81 -1.24 -7.77 -9.62
N TRP A 82 -2.10 -8.38 -10.43
CA TRP A 82 -3.38 -8.94 -9.98
C TRP A 82 -3.79 -10.12 -10.88
N TYR A 83 -4.73 -10.93 -10.41
CA TYR A 83 -5.23 -12.09 -11.17
C TYR A 83 -6.41 -11.68 -12.06
N ASP A 84 -6.22 -11.79 -13.37
CA ASP A 84 -7.25 -11.51 -14.35
C ASP A 84 -8.07 -12.78 -14.64
N THR A 85 -9.33 -12.78 -14.19
CA THR A 85 -10.25 -13.91 -14.36
C THR A 85 -10.75 -14.13 -15.78
N SER A 86 -10.59 -13.16 -16.69
CA SER A 86 -11.01 -13.30 -18.10
C SER A 86 -10.03 -14.12 -18.93
N ILE A 87 -8.75 -14.10 -18.54
CA ILE A 87 -7.66 -14.82 -19.20
C ILE A 87 -6.97 -15.82 -18.24
N GLU A 88 -7.50 -15.96 -17.03
CA GLU A 88 -7.12 -16.93 -16.01
C GLU A 88 -5.63 -16.89 -15.60
N GLN A 89 -5.01 -15.70 -15.60
CA GLN A 89 -3.59 -15.54 -15.29
C GLN A 89 -3.27 -14.31 -14.44
N GLN A 90 -2.11 -14.33 -13.79
CA GLN A 90 -1.52 -13.13 -13.20
C GLN A 90 -1.11 -12.16 -14.31
N VAL A 91 -1.48 -10.89 -14.18
CA VAL A 91 -1.11 -9.82 -15.09
C VAL A 91 -0.41 -8.71 -14.33
N VAL A 92 0.46 -7.98 -15.02
CA VAL A 92 1.10 -6.78 -14.50
C VAL A 92 0.59 -5.61 -15.31
N THR A 93 -0.14 -4.71 -14.65
CA THR A 93 -0.63 -3.47 -15.24
C THR A 93 0.38 -2.36 -14.95
N THR A 94 0.90 -1.73 -16.00
CA THR A 94 1.69 -0.50 -15.87
C THR A 94 0.75 0.68 -15.72
N LEU A 95 0.90 1.45 -14.64
CA LEU A 95 0.09 2.64 -14.41
C LEU A 95 0.57 3.81 -15.27
N VAL A 96 -0.25 4.85 -15.41
CA VAL A 96 0.08 6.03 -16.21
C VAL A 96 1.38 6.67 -15.69
N ALA A 97 2.23 7.20 -16.58
CA ALA A 97 3.43 7.91 -16.17
C ALA A 97 3.08 9.08 -15.22
N GLY A 98 3.95 9.35 -14.24
CA GLY A 98 3.69 10.38 -13.22
C GLY A 98 2.83 9.91 -12.04
N THR A 99 2.34 8.67 -12.04
CA THR A 99 1.75 8.08 -10.84
C THR A 99 2.80 7.82 -9.77
N ALA A 100 2.45 7.98 -8.50
CA ALA A 100 3.32 7.78 -7.36
C ALA A 100 2.61 7.04 -6.21
N ASN A 101 3.43 6.36 -5.39
CA ASN A 101 3.05 5.71 -4.14
C ASN A 101 1.81 4.81 -4.24
N PRO A 102 1.83 3.77 -5.10
CA PRO A 102 0.68 2.91 -5.27
C PRO A 102 0.51 2.05 -4.01
N ARG A 103 -0.71 2.01 -3.47
CA ARG A 103 -1.11 1.21 -2.31
C ARG A 103 -2.33 0.38 -2.66
N ALA A 104 -2.39 -0.83 -2.12
CA ALA A 104 -3.53 -1.71 -2.32
C ALA A 104 -4.04 -2.24 -0.98
N SER A 105 -5.35 -2.35 -0.82
CA SER A 105 -5.95 -3.05 0.32
C SER A 105 -7.34 -3.56 -0.04
N MET A 106 -7.77 -4.64 0.61
CA MET A 106 -9.15 -5.14 0.51
C MET A 106 -10.07 -4.25 1.37
N ASP A 107 -11.15 -3.75 0.78
CA ASP A 107 -12.06 -2.82 1.43
C ASP A 107 -12.82 -3.44 2.61
N GLU A 108 -13.22 -4.71 2.47
CA GLU A 108 -14.02 -5.42 3.44
C GLU A 108 -13.56 -6.88 3.64
N LYS A 109 -13.19 -7.20 4.88
CA LYS A 109 -12.63 -8.51 5.26
C LYS A 109 -13.56 -9.37 6.12
N ARG A 110 -14.73 -8.85 6.50
CA ARG A 110 -15.68 -9.58 7.35
C ARG A 110 -16.36 -10.70 6.54
N PRO A 111 -16.53 -11.90 7.12
CA PRO A 111 -17.07 -13.06 6.40
C PRO A 111 -18.41 -12.82 5.69
N TYR A 112 -19.27 -11.95 6.25
CA TYR A 112 -20.58 -11.65 5.68
C TYR A 112 -20.53 -10.99 4.28
N PHE A 113 -19.42 -10.33 3.95
CA PHE A 113 -19.26 -9.57 2.70
C PHE A 113 -18.30 -10.26 1.72
N GLY A 114 -18.00 -11.55 1.90
CA GLY A 114 -16.97 -12.26 1.13
C GLY A 114 -17.19 -12.34 -0.39
N THR A 115 -18.32 -11.86 -0.90
CA THR A 115 -18.63 -11.77 -2.34
C THR A 115 -18.82 -10.34 -2.84
N THR A 116 -18.81 -9.34 -1.95
CA THR A 116 -19.07 -7.93 -2.27
C THR A 116 -17.92 -7.03 -1.86
N ASN A 117 -16.76 -7.61 -1.58
CA ASN A 117 -15.53 -6.89 -1.29
C ASN A 117 -14.69 -6.80 -2.57
N ASP A 118 -13.82 -5.80 -2.62
CA ASP A 118 -12.93 -5.52 -3.73
C ASP A 118 -11.55 -5.14 -3.19
N VAL A 119 -10.49 -5.51 -3.90
CA VAL A 119 -9.18 -4.89 -3.67
C VAL A 119 -9.18 -3.53 -4.37
N ILE A 120 -8.92 -2.49 -3.60
CA ILE A 120 -8.82 -1.11 -4.08
C ILE A 120 -7.34 -0.78 -4.28
N LEU A 121 -6.97 -0.45 -5.51
CA LEU A 121 -5.68 0.17 -5.84
C LEU A 121 -5.84 1.68 -5.71
N SER A 122 -4.97 2.31 -4.92
CA SER A 122 -4.91 3.76 -4.71
C SER A 122 -3.53 4.29 -5.11
N TYR A 123 -3.47 5.49 -5.71
CA TYR A 123 -2.20 6.14 -6.04
C TYR A 123 -2.40 7.65 -6.22
N LEU A 124 -1.29 8.39 -6.19
CA LEU A 124 -1.26 9.80 -6.53
C LEU A 124 -0.89 10.00 -8.00
N ARG A 125 -1.49 10.98 -8.66
CA ARG A 125 -1.04 11.48 -9.98
C ARG A 125 -1.39 12.96 -10.08
N ASP A 126 -0.41 13.80 -10.42
CA ASP A 126 -0.60 15.25 -10.51
C ASP A 126 -1.20 15.88 -9.22
N ARG A 127 -0.77 15.38 -8.05
CA ARG A 127 -1.31 15.72 -6.71
C ARG A 127 -2.76 15.30 -6.45
N ASN A 128 -3.38 14.52 -7.33
CA ASN A 128 -4.73 13.99 -7.09
C ASN A 128 -4.66 12.54 -6.62
N LEU A 129 -5.52 12.17 -5.67
CA LEU A 129 -5.74 10.80 -5.26
C LEU A 129 -6.71 10.14 -6.24
N TYR A 130 -6.27 9.05 -6.85
CA TYR A 130 -7.08 8.20 -7.68
C TYR A 130 -7.21 6.80 -7.09
N VAL A 131 -8.33 6.14 -7.41
CA VAL A 131 -8.52 4.72 -7.14
C VAL A 131 -8.97 3.96 -8.37
N ARG A 132 -8.65 2.67 -8.38
CA ARG A 132 -9.16 1.66 -9.31
C ARG A 132 -9.61 0.45 -8.50
N VAL A 133 -10.71 -0.19 -8.91
CA VAL A 133 -11.34 -1.26 -8.14
C VAL A 133 -11.40 -2.58 -8.91
N GLY A 134 -11.34 -3.70 -8.18
CA GLY A 134 -11.30 -5.04 -8.75
C GLY A 134 -12.52 -5.41 -9.60
N ARG A 135 -13.72 -5.00 -9.18
CA ARG A 135 -14.98 -5.23 -9.92
C ARG A 135 -15.02 -4.62 -11.32
N ASP A 136 -14.28 -3.54 -11.54
CA ASP A 136 -14.11 -2.92 -12.87
C ASP A 136 -12.80 -3.36 -13.54
N ARG A 137 -12.18 -4.45 -13.04
CA ARG A 137 -10.93 -5.02 -13.53
C ARG A 137 -9.80 -3.99 -13.60
N TYR A 138 -9.86 -2.97 -12.74
CA TYR A 138 -8.95 -1.84 -12.69
C TYR A 138 -8.85 -1.02 -14.01
N GLU A 139 -9.87 -1.08 -14.87
CA GLU A 139 -9.90 -0.35 -16.13
C GLU A 139 -10.34 1.11 -15.94
N VAL A 140 -11.20 1.36 -14.95
CA VAL A 140 -11.74 2.69 -14.64
C VAL A 140 -10.92 3.34 -13.53
N GLU A 141 -10.50 4.58 -13.77
CA GLU A 141 -9.80 5.44 -12.80
C GLU A 141 -10.80 6.45 -12.21
N TYR A 142 -10.97 6.41 -10.89
CA TYR A 142 -11.88 7.28 -10.14
C TYR A 142 -11.06 8.31 -9.37
N LEU A 143 -11.38 9.59 -9.56
CA LEU A 143 -10.84 10.69 -8.76
C LEU A 143 -11.52 10.71 -7.40
N ILE A 144 -10.75 10.64 -6.32
CA ILE A 144 -11.25 10.69 -4.94
C ILE A 144 -11.04 12.05 -4.32
N GLN A 145 -9.84 12.62 -4.51
CA GLN A 145 -9.47 13.90 -3.92
C GLN A 145 -8.53 14.64 -4.85
N GLU A 146 -8.82 15.92 -5.06
CA GLU A 146 -7.95 16.83 -5.78
C GLU A 146 -6.99 17.54 -4.84
N ASP A 147 -5.87 18.02 -5.40
CA ASP A 147 -4.99 18.99 -4.76
C ASP A 147 -4.44 18.55 -3.39
N ILE A 148 -4.00 17.29 -3.28
CA ILE A 148 -3.23 16.83 -2.13
C ILE A 148 -2.05 17.81 -1.91
N PRO A 149 -1.86 18.29 -0.67
CA PRO A 149 -0.82 19.29 -0.40
C PRO A 149 0.56 18.83 -0.84
N GLU A 150 1.37 19.76 -1.34
CA GLU A 150 2.71 19.47 -1.81
C GLU A 150 3.59 18.88 -0.70
N GLY A 151 4.43 17.91 -1.08
CA GLY A 151 5.32 17.20 -0.16
C GLY A 151 4.65 16.05 0.60
N TYR A 152 3.33 15.88 0.50
CA TYR A 152 2.67 14.68 1.02
C TYR A 152 2.75 13.53 0.01
N TYR A 153 2.88 12.32 0.54
CA TYR A 153 2.82 11.08 -0.22
C TYR A 153 1.76 10.15 0.38
N LEU A 154 1.20 9.27 -0.45
CA LEU A 154 0.29 8.24 0.02
C LEU A 154 1.09 7.18 0.80
N HIS A 155 0.94 7.17 2.13
CA HIS A 155 1.65 6.26 3.00
C HIS A 155 0.94 4.91 3.04
N LYS A 156 -0.33 4.89 3.43
CA LYS A 156 -1.12 3.65 3.57
C LYS A 156 -2.54 3.84 3.07
N THR A 157 -3.18 2.73 2.74
CA THR A 157 -4.61 2.67 2.46
C THR A 157 -5.19 1.43 3.11
N GLY A 158 -6.44 1.48 3.53
CA GLY A 158 -7.09 0.34 4.15
C GLY A 158 -8.21 0.74 5.07
N ARG A 159 -8.83 -0.26 5.69
CA ARG A 159 -9.96 -0.05 6.59
C ARG A 159 -9.50 0.32 7.99
N ASN A 160 -10.09 1.37 8.55
CA ASN A 160 -9.90 1.73 9.95
C ASN A 160 -10.76 0.86 10.91
N THR A 161 -10.65 1.13 12.21
CA THR A 161 -11.44 0.46 13.26
C THR A 161 -12.93 0.85 13.24
N GLY A 162 -13.28 1.97 12.60
CA GLY A 162 -14.64 2.42 12.33
C GLY A 162 -15.30 1.78 11.11
N LEU A 163 -14.65 0.79 10.48
CA LEU A 163 -15.15 0.06 9.31
C LEU A 163 -15.27 0.92 8.04
N ARG A 164 -14.47 1.98 7.93
CA ARG A 164 -14.39 2.82 6.73
C ARG A 164 -13.03 2.67 6.07
N PHE A 165 -13.03 2.61 4.74
CA PHE A 165 -11.81 2.64 3.95
C PHE A 165 -11.24 4.06 3.98
N GLN A 166 -9.93 4.18 4.22
CA GLN A 166 -9.25 5.46 4.40
C GLN A 166 -7.87 5.46 3.76
N TRP A 167 -7.31 6.66 3.64
CA TRP A 167 -5.98 6.92 3.12
C TRP A 167 -5.19 7.70 4.16
N GLU A 168 -4.00 7.22 4.48
CA GLU A 168 -3.05 7.91 5.33
C GLU A 168 -2.01 8.60 4.45
N PHE A 169 -1.89 9.91 4.62
CA PHE A 169 -0.87 10.71 3.96
C PHE A 169 0.21 11.09 4.95
N ARG A 170 1.47 11.06 4.50
CA ARG A 170 2.59 11.52 5.32
C ARG A 170 3.41 12.52 4.54
N LYS A 171 4.10 13.39 5.27
CA LYS A 171 5.15 14.26 4.72
C LYS A 171 6.50 13.73 5.20
N PRO A 172 7.50 13.54 4.32
CA PRO A 172 8.85 13.20 4.76
C PRO A 172 9.39 14.32 5.64
N TRP A 173 10.17 13.96 6.66
CA TRP A 173 10.92 14.96 7.42
C TRP A 173 11.85 15.73 6.49
N ASP A 174 11.73 17.05 6.45
CA ASP A 174 12.73 17.88 5.78
C ASP A 174 13.98 17.92 6.67
N SER A 175 15.10 17.45 6.14
CA SER A 175 16.41 17.47 6.82
C SER A 175 16.80 18.86 7.34
N GLY A 176 16.31 19.94 6.72
CA GLY A 176 16.49 21.31 7.21
C GLY A 176 15.77 21.56 8.54
N THR A 177 14.49 21.19 8.61
CA THR A 177 13.69 21.33 9.85
C THR A 177 14.16 20.43 10.98
N ALA A 178 14.70 19.25 10.65
CA ALA A 178 15.23 18.32 11.65
C ALA A 178 16.46 18.92 12.33
N LEU A 179 17.40 19.44 11.53
CA LEU A 179 18.60 20.08 12.04
C LEU A 179 18.25 21.32 12.89
N ASP A 180 17.32 22.16 12.43
CA ASP A 180 16.86 23.32 13.20
C ASP A 180 16.20 22.92 14.53
N TYR A 181 15.41 21.85 14.54
CA TYR A 181 14.82 21.31 15.77
C TYR A 181 15.88 20.78 16.73
N TYR A 182 16.86 20.01 16.24
CA TYR A 182 17.95 19.51 17.08
C TYR A 182 18.83 20.64 17.60
N LEU A 183 19.13 21.66 16.80
CA LEU A 183 19.90 22.84 17.22
C LEU A 183 19.16 23.67 18.27
N ALA A 184 17.84 23.82 18.13
CA ALA A 184 17.01 24.54 19.09
C ALA A 184 16.86 23.81 20.44
N ASN A 185 17.00 22.48 20.45
CA ASN A 185 16.80 21.63 21.63
C ASN A 185 18.09 20.97 22.16
N ALA A 186 19.26 21.35 21.64
CA ALA A 186 20.56 20.78 22.00
C ALA A 186 21.04 21.07 23.45
N ALA A 187 20.19 21.62 24.32
CA ALA A 187 20.57 22.02 25.67
C ALA A 187 20.45 20.92 26.74
N ASP A 188 19.96 19.71 26.41
CA ASP A 188 19.87 18.60 27.38
C ASP A 188 20.33 17.26 26.79
N PRO A 189 21.60 16.85 27.00
CA PRO A 189 22.21 15.68 26.36
C PRO A 189 21.74 14.32 26.91
N GLY A 190 20.61 14.26 27.61
CA GLY A 190 20.07 13.04 28.24
C GLY A 190 18.61 12.70 27.92
N THR A 191 17.92 13.49 27.08
CA THR A 191 16.54 13.19 26.66
C THR A 191 16.53 12.54 25.29
N ASP A 192 15.70 11.51 25.11
CA ASP A 192 15.37 10.98 23.79
C ASP A 192 14.65 12.09 23.02
N VAL A 193 15.41 12.81 22.20
CA VAL A 193 14.95 13.94 21.38
C VAL A 193 14.36 13.45 20.07
N THR A 194 13.61 12.35 20.10
CA THR A 194 12.76 12.03 18.95
C THR A 194 11.79 13.20 18.80
N PRO A 195 11.82 13.94 17.67
CA PRO A 195 10.83 14.97 17.43
C PRO A 195 9.45 14.31 17.50
N PRO A 196 8.42 15.00 18.03
CA PRO A 196 7.07 14.45 17.96
C PRO A 196 6.80 14.05 16.51
N GLU A 197 6.32 12.82 16.29
CA GLU A 197 5.68 12.47 15.02
C GLU A 197 4.73 13.63 14.72
N GLN A 198 4.98 14.37 13.63
CA GLN A 198 3.97 15.28 13.14
C GLN A 198 2.78 14.39 12.85
N ASP A 199 1.75 14.51 13.68
CA ASP A 199 0.52 13.74 13.64
C ASP A 199 0.13 13.46 12.17
N PRO A 200 0.24 12.20 11.70
CA PRO A 200 0.05 11.89 10.28
C PRO A 200 -1.43 11.86 9.88
N SER A 201 -2.36 12.20 10.77
CA SER A 201 -3.78 12.25 10.46
C SER A 201 -4.27 13.68 10.24
N ILE A 202 -3.91 14.28 9.10
CA ILE A 202 -4.77 15.36 8.59
C ILE A 202 -6.07 14.68 8.14
N GLU A 203 -7.15 14.91 8.88
CA GLU A 203 -8.50 14.80 8.32
C GLU A 203 -8.57 15.79 7.15
N ILE A 204 -8.53 15.28 5.92
CA ILE A 204 -8.78 16.08 4.73
C ILE A 204 -10.29 16.34 4.72
N PRO A 205 -10.75 17.61 4.88
CA PRO A 205 -12.18 17.91 4.95
C PRO A 205 -12.88 17.46 3.67
N GLY A 206 -13.90 16.62 3.79
CA GLY A 206 -14.70 16.13 2.65
C GLY A 206 -14.62 14.63 2.35
N LEU A 207 -13.87 13.85 3.13
CA LEU A 207 -13.72 12.40 2.97
C LEU A 207 -14.75 11.55 3.75
N ASP A 208 -15.80 12.16 4.28
CA ASP A 208 -16.94 11.44 4.86
C ASP A 208 -17.88 10.98 3.74
N SER A 209 -17.69 9.73 3.30
CA SER A 209 -18.69 8.95 2.55
C SER A 209 -19.01 7.66 3.27
#